data_AF-A0AAV7MAC9-F1
#
_entry.id   AF-A0AAV7MAC9-F1
#
_cell.length_a   1.000
_cell.length_b   1.000
_cell.length_c   1.000
_cell.angle_alpha   90.00
_cell.angle_beta   90.00
_cell.angle_gamma   90.00
#
_symmetry.space_group_name_H-M   'P 1'
#
loop_
_entity.id
_entity.type
_entity.pdbx_description
1 polymer ?
#
loop_
_entity_poly.entity_id
_entity_poly.type
_entity_poly.pdbx_seq_one_letter_code
_entity_poly.pdbx_strand_id
1 'polypeptide(L)'
;MAHLECPSALEDILDAVLLAIDNTWTSLESKIDMVSSDLGLLHADHGKLADRVTLVEQTVMTLPPRMDNLDTALKELMDRVRMLEQRAEDAEGRSRRNNVRLVGLTEGAKGPKPMQYIKTWLCTILPLDTSPVFSPLSKYIKYRTGVPLPATNSAMIPSLPR
;
A
#
# COMPACT_ATOMS: atom_id res chain seq x y z
N MET A 1 -32.03 39.04 -99.47
CA MET A 1 -32.00 37.58 -99.23
C MET A 1 -31.10 37.38 -98.03
N ALA A 2 -31.69 37.35 -96.85
CA ALA A 2 -30.97 37.18 -95.59
C ALA A 2 -31.66 36.05 -94.85
N HIS A 3 -30.97 34.93 -94.68
CA HIS A 3 -31.20 33.95 -93.62
C HIS A 3 -30.08 32.89 -93.72
N LEU A 4 -29.70 32.36 -92.55
CA LEU A 4 -28.74 31.28 -92.28
C LEU A 4 -27.28 31.69 -92.00
N GLU A 5 -27.07 32.51 -90.97
CA GLU A 5 -25.88 32.41 -90.09
C GLU A 5 -26.37 32.12 -88.66
N CYS A 6 -26.75 30.87 -88.40
CA CYS A 6 -27.11 30.38 -87.06
C CYS A 6 -26.89 28.85 -86.87
N PRO A 7 -25.73 28.24 -87.23
CA PRO A 7 -25.34 26.94 -86.68
C PRO A 7 -24.23 27.00 -85.61
N SER A 8 -23.26 27.91 -85.74
CA SER A 8 -22.03 27.90 -84.93
C SER A 8 -22.24 28.24 -83.45
N ALA A 9 -23.09 29.23 -83.15
CA ALA A 9 -23.33 29.66 -81.76
C ALA A 9 -24.04 28.59 -80.92
N LEU A 10 -24.84 27.71 -81.55
CA LEU A 10 -25.50 26.59 -80.86
C LEU A 10 -24.48 25.48 -80.54
N GLU A 11 -23.57 25.20 -81.46
CA GLU A 11 -22.47 24.24 -81.27
C GLU A 11 -21.54 24.71 -80.14
N ASP A 12 -21.16 25.99 -80.12
CA ASP A 12 -20.33 26.57 -79.05
C ASP A 12 -20.99 26.44 -77.66
N ILE A 13 -22.30 26.65 -77.56
CA ILE A 13 -23.05 26.49 -76.31
C ILE A 13 -23.11 25.02 -75.89
N LEU A 14 -23.33 24.11 -76.84
CA LEU A 14 -23.36 22.68 -76.57
C LEU A 14 -22.01 22.18 -76.05
N ASP A 15 -20.91 22.59 -76.68
CA ASP A 15 -19.55 22.26 -76.24
C ASP A 15 -19.24 22.83 -74.85
N ALA A 16 -19.65 24.07 -74.58
CA ALA A 16 -19.50 24.67 -73.25
C ALA A 16 -20.27 23.89 -72.16
N VAL A 17 -21.49 23.44 -72.48
CA VAL A 17 -22.32 22.63 -71.56
C VAL A 17 -21.71 21.25 -71.35
N LEU A 18 -21.23 20.59 -72.41
CA LEU A 18 -20.56 19.29 -72.32
C LEU A 18 -19.28 19.38 -71.48
N LEU A 19 -18.48 20.42 -71.70
CA LEU A 19 -17.27 20.70 -70.91
C LEU A 19 -17.62 20.95 -69.43
N ALA A 20 -18.69 21.70 -69.16
CA ALA A 20 -19.14 21.93 -67.79
C ALA A 20 -19.60 20.62 -67.11
N ILE A 21 -20.33 19.76 -67.82
CA ILE A 21 -20.74 18.45 -67.30
C ILE A 21 -19.51 17.62 -66.97
N ASP A 22 -18.54 17.51 -67.88
CA ASP A 22 -17.32 16.73 -67.68
C ASP A 22 -16.50 17.24 -66.48
N ASN A 23 -16.36 18.56 -66.35
CA ASN A 23 -15.70 19.18 -65.20
C ASN A 23 -16.43 18.89 -63.88
N THR A 24 -17.76 18.92 -63.87
CA THR A 24 -18.53 18.60 -62.66
C THR A 24 -18.48 17.11 -62.32
N TRP A 25 -18.47 16.24 -63.33
CA TRP A 25 -18.35 14.79 -63.16
C TRP A 25 -17.00 14.41 -62.56
N THR A 26 -15.90 14.88 -63.16
CA THR A 26 -14.54 14.67 -62.66
C THR A 26 -14.36 15.23 -61.25
N SER A 27 -14.94 16.41 -60.95
CA SER A 27 -14.92 16.95 -59.58
C SER A 27 -15.70 16.10 -58.59
N LEU A 28 -16.84 15.52 -58.99
CA LEU A 28 -17.65 14.65 -58.13
C LEU A 28 -16.92 13.33 -57.86
N GLU A 29 -16.34 12.72 -58.90
CA GLU A 29 -15.56 11.48 -58.81
C GLU A 29 -14.39 11.66 -57.83
N SER A 30 -13.62 12.75 -57.96
CA SER A 30 -12.54 13.07 -57.02
C SER A 30 -13.02 13.24 -55.57
N LYS A 31 -14.17 13.89 -55.35
CA LYS A 31 -14.74 14.04 -54.00
C LYS A 31 -15.20 12.70 -53.42
N ILE A 32 -15.76 11.82 -54.24
CA ILE A 32 -16.17 10.47 -53.82
C ILE A 32 -14.94 9.66 -53.41
N ASP A 33 -13.85 9.71 -54.20
CA ASP A 33 -12.61 9.02 -53.87
C ASP A 33 -12.01 9.52 -52.54
N MET A 34 -12.02 10.83 -52.32
CA MET A 34 -11.54 11.43 -51.07
C MET A 34 -12.37 10.98 -49.87
N VAL A 35 -13.70 11.02 -49.96
CA VAL A 35 -14.59 10.55 -48.88
C VAL A 35 -14.41 9.06 -48.62
N SER A 36 -14.23 8.25 -49.67
CA SER A 36 -13.94 6.82 -49.54
C SER A 36 -12.63 6.57 -48.80
N SER A 37 -11.59 7.36 -49.09
CA SER A 37 -10.32 7.31 -48.39
C SER A 37 -10.45 7.69 -46.91
N ASP A 38 -11.13 8.79 -46.61
CA ASP A 38 -11.36 9.26 -45.23
C ASP A 38 -12.16 8.24 -44.42
N LEU A 39 -13.18 7.61 -45.02
CA LEU A 39 -13.94 6.53 -44.38
C LEU A 39 -13.06 5.32 -44.07
N GLY A 40 -12.12 4.97 -44.96
CA GLY A 40 -11.14 3.91 -44.71
C GLY A 40 -10.25 4.20 -43.51
N LEU A 41 -9.77 5.45 -43.39
CA LEU A 41 -8.96 5.89 -42.24
C LEU A 41 -9.76 5.88 -40.95
N LEU A 42 -10.99 6.42 -40.97
CA LEU A 42 -11.89 6.40 -39.81
C LEU A 42 -12.20 4.98 -39.36
N HIS A 43 -12.41 4.04 -40.29
CA HIS A 43 -12.63 2.64 -39.95
C HIS A 43 -11.42 2.03 -39.24
N ALA A 44 -10.21 2.29 -39.73
CA ALA A 44 -8.99 1.79 -39.11
C ALA A 44 -8.79 2.36 -37.70
N ASP A 45 -9.04 3.66 -37.50
CA ASP A 45 -8.92 4.28 -36.18
C ASP A 45 -10.03 3.85 -35.23
N HIS A 46 -11.24 3.62 -35.73
CA HIS A 46 -12.32 3.02 -34.95
C HIS A 46 -11.96 1.61 -34.48
N GLY A 47 -11.34 0.78 -35.34
CA GLY A 47 -10.83 -0.53 -34.97
C GLY A 47 -9.81 -0.48 -33.82
N LYS A 48 -8.81 0.42 -33.93
CA LYS A 48 -7.83 0.63 -32.85
C LYS A 48 -8.48 1.10 -31.54
N LEU A 49 -9.51 1.95 -31.64
CA LEU A 49 -10.23 2.42 -30.46
C LEU A 49 -11.01 1.28 -29.80
N ALA A 50 -11.68 0.44 -30.59
CA ALA A 50 -12.40 -0.73 -30.10
C ALA A 50 -11.45 -1.68 -29.34
N ASP A 51 -10.28 -1.99 -29.92
CA ASP A 51 -9.26 -2.83 -29.26
C ASP A 51 -8.80 -2.26 -27.92
N ARG A 52 -8.54 -0.94 -27.87
CA ARG A 52 -8.14 -0.24 -26.63
C ARG A 52 -9.25 -0.27 -25.59
N VAL A 53 -10.51 -0.10 -26.00
CA VAL A 53 -11.66 -0.16 -25.10
C VAL A 53 -11.78 -1.56 -24.51
N THR A 54 -11.72 -2.61 -25.33
CA THR A 54 -11.76 -4.00 -24.85
C THR A 54 -10.64 -4.30 -23.86
N LEU A 55 -9.41 -3.82 -24.12
CA LEU A 55 -8.31 -3.98 -23.19
C LEU A 55 -8.59 -3.28 -21.85
N VAL A 56 -9.08 -2.03 -21.89
CA VAL A 56 -9.45 -1.29 -20.68
C VAL A 56 -10.53 -2.03 -19.90
N GLU A 57 -11.59 -2.48 -20.56
CA GLU A 57 -12.67 -3.26 -19.93
C GLU A 57 -12.14 -4.51 -19.23
N GLN A 58 -11.26 -5.27 -19.87
CA GLN A 58 -10.61 -6.44 -19.27
C GLN A 58 -9.78 -6.07 -18.03
N THR A 59 -9.00 -4.99 -18.09
CA THR A 59 -8.23 -4.53 -16.92
C THR A 59 -9.13 -4.07 -15.77
N VAL A 60 -10.23 -3.38 -16.09
CA VAL A 60 -11.23 -2.92 -15.12
C VAL A 60 -11.97 -4.10 -14.50
N MET A 61 -12.22 -5.19 -15.24
CA MET A 61 -12.84 -6.40 -14.68
C MET A 61 -11.89 -7.18 -13.76
N THR A 62 -10.59 -7.15 -14.02
CA THR A 62 -9.60 -7.95 -13.28
C THR A 62 -9.05 -7.24 -12.03
N LEU A 63 -9.06 -5.92 -11.98
CA LEU A 63 -8.48 -5.16 -10.86
C LEU A 63 -9.30 -5.23 -9.55
N PRO A 64 -10.64 -5.04 -9.56
CA PRO A 64 -11.46 -5.11 -8.35
C PRO A 64 -11.34 -6.43 -7.58
N PRO A 65 -11.48 -7.63 -8.20
CA PRO A 65 -11.38 -8.87 -7.44
C PRO A 65 -9.98 -9.10 -6.87
N ARG A 66 -8.92 -8.57 -7.51
CA ARG A 66 -7.57 -8.59 -6.96
C ARG A 66 -7.47 -7.70 -5.71
N MET A 67 -8.12 -6.54 -5.72
CA MET A 67 -8.15 -5.64 -4.57
C MET A 67 -8.93 -6.27 -3.41
N ASP A 68 -10.08 -6.88 -3.68
CA ASP A 68 -10.89 -7.59 -2.67
C ASP A 68 -10.10 -8.75 -2.01
N ASN A 69 -9.34 -9.50 -2.82
CA ASN A 69 -8.47 -10.56 -2.31
C ASN A 69 -7.36 -10.01 -1.41
N LEU A 70 -6.75 -8.88 -1.79
CA LEU A 70 -5.72 -8.21 -0.98
C LEU A 70 -6.30 -7.67 0.33
N ASP A 71 -7.46 -7.02 0.28
CA ASP A 71 -8.14 -6.50 1.47
C ASP A 71 -8.51 -7.63 2.44
N THR A 72 -8.93 -8.77 1.92
CA THR A 72 -9.22 -9.96 2.72
C THR A 72 -7.95 -10.51 3.39
N ALA A 73 -6.87 -10.66 2.63
CA ALA A 73 -5.59 -11.13 3.16
C ALA A 73 -5.00 -10.17 4.21
N LEU A 74 -5.16 -8.86 4.00
CA LEU A 74 -4.72 -7.83 4.93
C LEU A 74 -5.50 -7.90 6.24
N LYS A 75 -6.83 -8.07 6.19
CA LYS A 75 -7.67 -8.27 7.39
C LYS A 75 -7.24 -9.51 8.17
N GLU A 76 -7.06 -10.65 7.49
CA GLU A 76 -6.58 -11.88 8.13
C GLU A 76 -5.22 -11.69 8.81
N LEU A 77 -4.31 -10.97 8.15
CA LEU A 77 -2.98 -10.73 8.69
C LEU A 77 -3.05 -9.82 9.91
N MET A 78 -3.85 -8.75 9.87
CA MET A 78 -4.07 -7.86 11.02
C MET A 78 -4.64 -8.62 12.21
N ASP A 79 -5.62 -9.49 11.99
CA ASP A 79 -6.20 -10.31 13.06
C ASP A 79 -5.20 -11.29 13.65
N ARG A 80 -4.36 -11.91 12.81
CA ARG A 80 -3.27 -12.78 13.27
C ARG A 80 -2.23 -12.02 14.08
N VAL A 81 -1.83 -10.82 13.65
CA VAL A 81 -0.90 -9.97 14.39
C VAL A 81 -1.48 -9.64 15.76
N ARG A 82 -2.74 -9.17 15.82
CA ARG A 82 -3.41 -8.85 17.08
C ARG A 82 -3.50 -10.05 18.02
N MET A 83 -3.82 -11.23 17.49
CA MET A 83 -3.86 -12.47 18.27
C MET A 83 -2.46 -12.82 18.82
N LEU A 84 -1.42 -12.69 18.01
CA LEU A 84 -0.04 -12.96 18.43
C LEU A 84 0.45 -11.96 19.48
N GLU A 85 0.12 -10.68 19.33
CA GLU A 85 0.41 -9.64 20.33
C GLU A 85 -0.24 -9.98 21.68
N GLN A 86 -1.54 -10.32 21.68
CA GLN A 86 -2.25 -10.70 22.90
C GLN A 86 -1.65 -11.96 23.55
N ARG A 87 -1.26 -12.95 22.75
CA ARG A 87 -0.59 -14.17 23.23
C ARG A 87 0.79 -13.87 23.81
N ALA A 88 1.55 -12.99 23.16
CA ALA A 88 2.86 -12.56 23.64
C ALA A 88 2.74 -11.81 24.97
N GLU A 89 1.77 -10.91 25.09
CA GLU A 89 1.50 -10.17 26.33
C GLU A 89 1.08 -11.11 27.48
N ASP A 90 0.15 -12.05 27.26
CA ASP A 90 -0.23 -13.02 28.30
C ASP A 90 0.95 -13.93 28.69
N ALA A 91 1.76 -14.37 27.72
CA ALA A 91 2.95 -15.18 27.98
C ALA A 91 4.00 -14.42 28.79
N GLU A 92 4.28 -13.17 28.43
CA GLU A 92 5.18 -12.28 29.16
C GLU A 92 4.66 -12.00 30.57
N GLY A 93 3.36 -11.72 30.70
CA GLY A 93 2.67 -11.56 31.96
C GLY A 93 2.85 -12.77 32.85
N ARG A 94 2.49 -13.97 32.38
CA ARG A 94 2.68 -15.26 33.09
C ARG A 94 4.11 -15.49 33.52
N SER A 95 5.06 -15.22 32.64
CA SER A 95 6.50 -15.37 32.93
C SER A 95 6.96 -14.42 34.03
N ARG A 96 6.38 -13.22 34.14
CA ARG A 96 6.74 -12.20 35.14
C ARG A 96 5.96 -12.28 36.45
N ARG A 97 4.82 -12.96 36.52
CA ARG A 97 3.96 -13.04 37.74
C ARG A 97 4.74 -13.42 39.00
N ASN A 98 5.70 -14.33 38.87
CA ASN A 98 6.49 -14.82 40.01
C ASN A 98 7.86 -14.13 40.15
N ASN A 99 8.12 -13.10 39.35
CA ASN A 99 9.37 -12.35 39.42
C ASN A 99 9.24 -11.18 40.40
N VAL A 100 10.06 -11.16 41.44
CA VAL A 100 10.13 -10.06 42.40
C VAL A 100 11.27 -9.11 42.01
N ARG A 101 10.98 -7.82 41.85
CA ARG A 101 11.98 -6.79 41.54
C ARG A 101 12.45 -6.11 42.83
N LEU A 102 13.72 -6.30 43.18
CA LEU A 102 14.35 -5.62 44.32
C LEU A 102 15.00 -4.32 43.83
N VAL A 103 14.53 -3.17 44.32
CA VAL A 103 15.01 -1.83 43.94
C VAL A 103 15.68 -1.18 45.17
N GLY A 104 16.75 -0.39 44.96
CA GLY A 104 17.47 0.30 46.04
C GLY A 104 18.58 -0.51 46.71
N LEU A 105 18.94 -1.68 46.15
CA LEU A 105 20.13 -2.42 46.55
C LEU A 105 21.37 -1.79 45.92
N THR A 106 22.38 -1.45 46.73
CA THR A 106 23.66 -0.94 46.23
C THR A 106 24.38 -1.99 45.38
N GLU A 107 24.93 -1.57 44.25
CA GLU A 107 25.70 -2.46 43.37
C GLU A 107 26.94 -2.98 44.13
N GLY A 108 27.13 -4.30 44.16
CA GLY A 108 28.26 -4.94 44.87
C GLY A 108 27.95 -5.45 46.29
N ALA A 109 26.82 -5.10 46.92
CA ALA A 109 26.48 -5.54 48.28
C ALA A 109 26.34 -7.08 48.45
N LYS A 110 26.08 -7.79 47.36
CA LYS A 110 25.74 -9.23 47.36
C LYS A 110 26.92 -10.19 47.45
N GLY A 111 28.15 -9.73 47.18
CA GLY A 111 29.32 -10.60 47.08
C GLY A 111 29.11 -11.80 46.11
N PRO A 112 29.88 -12.90 46.23
CA PRO A 112 29.79 -14.06 45.34
C PRO A 112 28.55 -14.95 45.58
N LYS A 113 27.80 -14.73 46.66
CA LYS A 113 26.65 -15.57 47.07
C LYS A 113 25.37 -14.74 47.22
N PRO A 114 24.75 -14.31 46.09
CA PRO A 114 23.63 -13.39 46.09
C PRO A 114 22.38 -13.91 46.82
N MET A 115 22.18 -15.23 46.89
CA MET A 115 21.01 -15.81 47.54
C MET A 115 21.11 -15.83 49.07
N GLN A 116 22.32 -15.95 49.63
CA GLN A 116 22.53 -15.81 51.07
C GLN A 116 22.30 -14.38 51.51
N TYR A 117 22.78 -13.41 50.74
CA TYR A 117 22.54 -11.99 51.00
C TYR A 117 21.03 -11.65 50.99
N ILE A 118 20.30 -12.08 49.95
CA ILE A 118 18.84 -11.83 49.87
C ILE A 118 18.12 -12.46 51.06
N LYS A 119 18.49 -13.70 51.44
CA LYS A 119 17.91 -14.38 52.60
C LYS A 119 18.09 -13.58 53.89
N THR A 120 19.31 -13.14 54.18
CA THR A 120 19.60 -12.34 55.38
C THR A 120 18.89 -10.99 55.35
N TRP A 121 18.94 -10.29 54.21
CA TRP A 121 18.28 -9.00 54.00
C TRP A 121 16.76 -9.08 54.20
N LEU A 122 16.13 -10.15 53.69
CA LEU A 122 14.69 -10.36 53.80
C LEU A 122 14.28 -10.64 55.26
N CYS A 123 15.09 -11.39 56.01
CA CYS A 123 14.91 -11.57 57.46
C CYS A 123 15.13 -10.29 58.28
N THR A 124 15.89 -9.31 57.77
CA THR A 124 16.12 -8.05 58.49
C THR A 124 14.94 -7.09 58.35
N ILE A 125 14.26 -7.11 57.19
CA ILE A 125 13.18 -6.18 56.87
C ILE A 125 11.81 -6.75 57.27
N LEU A 126 11.60 -8.05 57.10
CA LEU A 126 10.36 -8.71 57.47
C LEU A 126 10.56 -9.44 58.80
N PRO A 127 9.74 -9.17 59.83
CA PRO A 127 9.75 -9.94 61.07
C PRO A 127 9.16 -11.33 60.80
N LEU A 128 10.01 -12.21 60.27
CA LEU A 128 9.68 -13.60 59.97
C LEU A 128 10.14 -14.48 61.14
N ASP A 129 9.20 -15.20 61.76
CA ASP A 129 9.48 -16.15 62.84
C ASP A 129 10.28 -17.39 62.35
N THR A 130 10.38 -17.59 61.03
CA THR A 130 11.09 -18.70 60.41
C THR A 130 12.00 -18.25 59.27
N SER A 131 13.19 -18.85 59.17
CA SER A 131 14.11 -18.58 58.07
C SER A 131 13.49 -19.04 56.74
N PRO A 132 13.37 -18.16 55.71
CA PRO A 132 12.74 -18.51 54.45
C PRO A 132 13.49 -19.65 53.75
N VAL A 133 12.74 -20.65 53.30
CA VAL A 133 13.24 -21.79 52.53
C VAL A 133 13.09 -21.47 51.04
N PHE A 134 14.21 -21.26 50.36
CA PHE A 134 14.24 -21.10 48.90
C PHE A 134 14.41 -22.47 48.25
N SER A 135 13.54 -22.84 47.31
CA SER A 135 13.70 -24.10 46.59
C SER A 135 14.90 -24.05 45.62
N PRO A 136 15.53 -25.20 45.31
CA PRO A 136 16.71 -25.28 44.41
C PRO A 136 16.44 -24.81 42.97
N LEU A 137 15.17 -24.62 42.57
CA LEU A 137 14.77 -24.23 41.22
C LEU A 137 14.84 -22.71 40.95
N SER A 138 15.24 -21.90 41.93
CA SER A 138 15.33 -20.44 41.82
C SER A 138 16.60 -19.97 41.06
N LYS A 139 16.78 -20.44 39.82
CA LYS A 139 18.03 -20.25 39.04
C LYS A 139 18.15 -18.94 38.25
N TYR A 140 17.22 -17.99 38.35
CA TYR A 140 17.25 -16.81 37.48
C TYR A 140 17.26 -15.49 38.27
N ILE A 141 18.37 -15.19 38.95
CA ILE A 141 18.69 -13.80 39.30
C ILE A 141 19.22 -13.13 38.04
N LYS A 142 18.36 -12.38 37.33
CA LYS A 142 18.82 -11.53 36.24
C LYS A 142 19.24 -10.17 36.82
N TYR A 143 20.46 -9.76 36.52
CA TYR A 143 20.99 -8.45 36.88
C TYR A 143 20.59 -7.48 35.76
N ARG A 144 19.82 -6.44 36.12
CA ARG A 144 19.17 -5.44 35.25
C ARG A 144 17.95 -5.88 34.44
N THR A 145 16.95 -5.01 34.46
CA THR A 145 15.96 -4.83 33.41
C THR A 145 15.95 -3.34 33.03
N GLY A 146 16.39 -3.03 31.80
CA GLY A 146 16.24 -1.72 31.15
C GLY A 146 17.24 -0.62 31.56
N VAL A 147 17.94 -0.09 30.54
CA VAL A 147 18.78 1.14 30.47
C VAL A 147 20.06 1.14 31.34
N PRO A 148 21.26 1.37 30.77
CA PRO A 148 22.46 1.63 31.55
C PRO A 148 22.29 2.88 32.41
N LEU A 149 22.83 2.88 33.64
CA LEU A 149 22.90 4.11 34.44
C LEU A 149 23.43 5.24 33.52
N PRO A 150 22.71 6.37 33.38
CA PRO A 150 23.35 7.56 32.84
C PRO A 150 24.56 7.83 33.74
N ALA A 151 25.73 7.92 33.11
CA ALA A 151 26.96 8.25 33.81
C ALA A 151 26.68 9.49 34.66
N THR A 152 27.00 9.35 35.95
CA THR A 152 27.18 10.40 36.96
C THR A 152 26.83 11.83 36.50
N ASN A 153 25.83 12.41 37.17
CA ASN A 153 25.31 13.78 37.04
C ASN A 153 24.36 14.08 35.87
N SER A 154 23.07 13.78 36.04
CA SER A 154 22.02 14.75 35.68
C SER A 154 20.65 14.39 36.26
N ALA A 155 20.14 15.33 37.06
CA ALA A 155 18.75 15.68 37.34
C ALA A 155 17.67 14.58 37.26
N MET A 156 17.13 14.26 38.45
CA MET A 156 15.70 14.10 38.77
C MET A 156 14.75 14.18 37.55
N ILE A 157 14.29 13.04 37.05
CA ILE A 157 13.21 12.99 36.05
C ILE A 157 11.93 13.47 36.74
N PRO A 158 11.27 14.56 36.29
CA PRO A 158 10.04 15.02 36.89
C PRO A 158 8.90 14.04 36.62
N SER A 159 8.08 13.79 37.64
CA SER A 159 6.83 13.04 37.49
C SER A 159 5.89 13.78 36.52
N LEU A 160 5.52 13.13 35.42
CA LEU A 160 4.41 13.57 34.57
C LEU A 160 3.11 13.51 35.39
N PRO A 161 2.29 14.58 35.39
CA PRO A 161 1.03 14.59 36.12
C PRO A 161 0.00 13.67 35.43
N ARG A 162 -0.95 13.22 36.25
CA ARG A 162 -2.05 12.32 35.91
C ARG A 162 -3.15 13.06 35.16
#